data_AF-A0A1E1MVH8-F1
#
_entry.id   AF-A0A1E1MVH8-F1
#
_cell.length_a   1.000
_cell.length_b   1.000
_cell.length_c   1.000
_cell.angle_alpha   90.00
_cell.angle_beta   90.00
_cell.angle_gamma   90.00
#
_symmetry.space_group_name_H-M   'P 1'
#
loop_
_entity.id
_entity.type
_entity.pdbx_description
1 polymer ?
#
loop_
_entity_poly.entity_id
_entity_poly.type
_entity_poly.pdbx_seq_one_letter_code
_entity_poly.pdbx_strand_id
1 'polypeptide(L)'
;MPRQELQPQMRAHIVELASEKWSAPQIHRKYPEIPLSTIRLTIKTYPFGTTDFTSKPRVRRPRALTEEQRDHVYDIVNHSNPHIKMRDLLREVNDSCKERCMQSLLRSMDKKKWLQKKRPFITPAHATARLECAIRHQAYTLND
;
A
#
# COMPACT_ATOMS: atom_id res chain seq x y z
N MET A 1 23.36 -18.82 1.45
CA MET A 1 21.92 -18.91 1.12
C MET A 1 21.09 -18.26 2.22
N PRO A 2 20.08 -17.43 1.92
CA PRO A 2 19.17 -16.91 2.93
C PRO A 2 18.42 -18.07 3.59
N ARG A 3 18.37 -18.12 4.93
CA ARG A 3 17.59 -19.12 5.65
C ARG A 3 16.10 -18.84 5.43
N GLN A 4 15.36 -19.86 5.01
CA GLN A 4 13.92 -19.77 4.84
C GLN A 4 13.25 -19.65 6.22
N GLU A 5 12.25 -18.78 6.33
CA GLU A 5 11.49 -18.65 7.56
C GLU A 5 10.61 -19.90 7.77
N LEU A 6 10.49 -20.34 9.03
CA LEU A 6 9.55 -21.41 9.39
C LEU A 6 8.13 -21.00 9.03
N GLN A 7 7.39 -21.96 8.46
CA GLN A 7 5.97 -21.80 8.18
C GLN A 7 5.16 -21.56 9.47
N PRO A 8 4.08 -20.77 9.43
CA PRO A 8 3.26 -20.50 10.62
C PRO A 8 2.75 -21.77 11.31
N GLN A 9 2.37 -22.79 10.54
CA GLN A 9 1.88 -24.07 11.05
C GLN A 9 2.97 -24.80 11.86
N MET A 10 4.22 -24.78 11.39
CA MET A 10 5.34 -25.39 12.11
C MET A 10 5.67 -24.62 13.38
N ARG A 11 5.53 -23.29 13.38
CA ARG A 11 5.71 -22.47 14.59
C ARG A 11 4.61 -22.77 15.62
N ALA A 12 3.36 -22.91 15.18
CA ALA A 12 2.25 -23.31 16.03
C ALA A 12 2.50 -24.69 16.66
N HIS A 13 2.92 -25.66 15.84
CA HIS A 13 3.22 -27.01 16.34
C HIS A 13 4.39 -27.04 17.34
N ILE A 14 5.44 -26.24 17.14
CA ILE A 14 6.53 -26.11 18.13
C ILE A 14 6.02 -25.57 19.47
N VAL A 15 5.13 -24.57 19.42
CA VAL A 15 4.54 -23.97 20.62
C VAL A 15 3.60 -24.95 21.33
N GLU A 16 2.80 -25.70 20.58
CA GLU A 16 1.96 -26.78 21.08
C GLU A 16 2.79 -27.83 21.83
N LEU A 17 3.86 -28.35 21.21
CA LEU A 17 4.77 -29.30 21.86
C LEU A 17 5.41 -28.72 23.13
N ALA A 18 5.79 -27.45 23.11
CA ALA A 18 6.33 -26.78 24.29
C ALA A 18 5.28 -26.66 25.41
N SER A 19 4.00 -26.48 25.06
CA SER A 19 2.88 -26.46 26.02
C SER A 19 2.64 -27.83 26.67
N GLU A 20 2.88 -28.91 25.92
CA GLU A 20 2.92 -30.30 26.40
C GLU A 20 4.21 -30.63 27.20
N LYS A 21 5.03 -29.62 27.54
CA LYS A 21 6.29 -29.73 28.30
C LYS A 21 7.43 -30.46 27.57
N TRP A 22 7.39 -30.53 26.24
CA TRP A 22 8.56 -30.99 25.49
C TRP A 22 9.70 -29.98 25.59
N SER A 23 10.91 -30.45 25.87
CA SER A 23 12.10 -29.61 25.87
C SER A 23 12.57 -29.31 24.43
N ALA A 24 13.17 -28.14 24.22
CA ALA A 24 13.69 -27.76 22.90
C ALA A 24 14.65 -28.81 22.27
N PRO A 25 15.54 -29.49 23.03
CA PRO A 25 16.35 -30.60 22.48
C PRO A 25 15.52 -31.81 22.04
N GLN A 26 14.43 -32.15 22.73
CA GLN A 26 13.53 -33.23 22.33
C GLN A 26 12.79 -32.87 21.03
N ILE A 27 12.31 -31.64 20.92
CA ILE A 27 11.67 -31.14 19.69
C ILE A 27 12.67 -31.17 18.52
N HIS A 28 13.92 -30.78 18.73
CA HIS A 28 14.96 -30.84 17.71
C HIS A 28 15.32 -32.28 17.29
N ARG A 29 15.30 -33.24 18.21
CA ARG A 29 15.48 -34.67 17.85
C ARG A 29 14.37 -35.17 16.94
N LYS A 30 13.13 -34.68 17.13
CA LYS A 30 11.97 -35.01 16.28
C LYS A 30 12.01 -34.27 14.94
N TYR A 31 12.52 -33.03 14.94
CA TYR A 31 12.63 -32.14 13.78
C TYR A 31 14.08 -31.65 13.59
N PRO A 32 15.00 -32.53 13.16
CA PRO A 32 16.43 -32.22 13.05
C PRO A 32 16.75 -31.15 11.98
N GLU A 33 15.86 -30.97 11.00
CA GLU A 33 15.94 -29.93 9.97
C GLU A 33 15.76 -28.51 10.54
N ILE A 34 15.12 -28.38 11.70
CA ILE A 34 14.90 -27.10 12.35
C ILE A 34 16.03 -26.85 13.36
N PRO A 35 16.84 -25.79 13.21
CA PRO A 35 17.90 -25.48 14.15
C PRO A 35 17.36 -25.27 15.57
N LEU A 36 18.10 -25.80 16.56
CA LEU A 36 17.76 -25.67 17.98
C LEU A 36 17.59 -24.20 18.42
N SER A 37 18.38 -23.28 17.84
CA SER A 37 18.25 -21.85 18.10
C SER A 37 16.91 -21.28 17.63
N THR A 38 16.39 -21.75 16.50
CA THR A 38 15.08 -21.36 15.96
C THR A 38 13.97 -21.83 16.88
N ILE A 39 13.99 -23.09 17.33
CA ILE A 39 12.99 -23.65 18.26
C ILE A 39 12.96 -22.83 19.55
N ARG A 40 14.12 -22.56 20.16
CA ARG A 40 14.24 -21.74 21.37
C ARG A 40 13.69 -20.33 21.16
N LEU A 41 14.01 -19.71 20.02
CA LEU A 41 13.53 -18.38 19.69
C LEU A 41 12.00 -18.37 19.54
N THR A 42 11.43 -19.31 18.79
CA THR A 42 9.98 -19.44 18.58
C THR A 42 9.22 -19.57 19.90
N ILE A 43 9.67 -20.46 20.79
CA ILE A 43 9.06 -20.62 22.13
C ILE A 43 9.16 -19.32 22.94
N LYS A 44 10.32 -18.66 22.91
CA LYS A 44 10.55 -17.41 23.65
C LYS A 44 9.73 -16.22 23.12
N THR A 45 9.55 -16.11 21.81
CA THR A 45 8.88 -14.95 21.19
C THR A 45 7.37 -15.08 21.13
N TYR A 46 6.83 -16.29 21.15
CA TYR A 46 5.39 -16.56 21.07
C TYR A 46 4.54 -15.70 22.04
N PRO A 47 4.89 -15.55 23.34
CA PRO A 47 4.11 -14.72 24.27
C PRO A 47 4.06 -13.23 23.91
N PHE A 48 5.01 -12.74 23.11
CA PHE A 48 5.23 -11.32 22.84
C PHE A 48 4.93 -10.92 21.37
N GLY A 49 4.59 -11.91 20.55
CA GLY A 49 4.64 -11.75 19.12
C GLY A 49 4.00 -12.92 18.42
N THR A 50 2.68 -12.84 18.29
CA THR A 50 1.94 -12.82 17.03
C THR A 50 0.66 -13.62 17.19
N THR A 51 -0.49 -13.00 16.93
CA THR A 51 -1.82 -13.64 17.00
C THR A 51 -1.91 -14.86 16.07
N ASP A 52 -1.17 -14.85 14.95
CA ASP A 52 -1.27 -15.84 13.87
C ASP A 52 0.04 -16.61 13.59
N PHE A 53 1.00 -16.64 14.53
CA PHE A 53 2.31 -17.30 14.36
C PHE A 53 3.17 -16.78 13.18
N THR A 54 2.81 -15.65 12.58
CA THR A 54 3.57 -15.00 11.51
C THR A 54 4.69 -14.10 12.07
N SER A 55 5.71 -13.81 11.26
CA SER A 55 6.74 -12.83 11.64
C SER A 55 6.15 -11.42 11.59
N LYS A 56 6.48 -10.56 12.56
CA LYS A 56 6.18 -9.12 12.44
C LYS A 56 6.87 -8.58 11.18
N PRO A 57 6.20 -7.70 10.41
CA PRO A 57 6.83 -7.07 9.27
C PRO A 57 8.09 -6.33 9.72
N ARG A 58 9.16 -6.45 8.94
CA ARG A 58 10.41 -5.74 9.25
C ARG A 58 10.15 -4.24 9.24
N VAL A 59 10.76 -3.54 10.20
CA VAL A 59 10.78 -2.07 10.19
C VAL A 59 11.38 -1.62 8.86
N ARG A 60 10.61 -0.87 8.10
CA ARG A 60 11.03 -0.35 6.80
C ARG A 60 11.90 0.88 7.03
N ARG A 61 12.72 1.19 6.02
CA ARG A 61 13.44 2.47 5.97
C ARG A 61 12.43 3.62 6.08
N PRO A 62 12.77 4.71 6.80
CA PRO A 62 11.96 5.92 6.83
C PRO A 62 11.60 6.39 5.41
N ARG A 63 10.41 6.96 5.26
CA ARG A 63 9.95 7.51 3.99
C ARG A 63 10.78 8.74 3.64
N ALA A 64 10.89 9.03 2.34
CA ALA A 64 11.59 10.22 1.85
C ALA A 64 10.86 11.53 2.19
N LEU A 65 9.53 11.48 2.30
CA LEU A 65 8.67 12.61 2.61
C LEU A 65 8.16 12.49 4.05
N THR A 66 8.12 13.61 4.76
CA THR A 66 7.47 13.70 6.08
C THR A 66 5.94 13.63 5.91
N GLU A 67 5.22 13.42 7.01
CA GLU A 67 3.76 13.39 6.99
C GLU A 67 3.19 14.77 6.63
N GLU A 68 3.71 15.84 7.24
CA GLU A 68 3.34 17.23 6.93
C GLU A 68 3.49 17.57 5.44
N GLN A 69 4.59 17.14 4.82
CA GLN A 69 4.81 17.35 3.39
C GLN A 69 3.80 16.61 2.52
N ARG A 70 3.35 15.43 2.96
CA ARG A 70 2.33 14.67 2.23
C ARG A 70 0.96 15.31 2.34
N ASP A 71 0.62 15.81 3.52
CA ASP A 71 -0.63 16.52 3.75
C ASP A 71 -0.65 17.80 2.94
N HIS A 72 0.46 18.54 2.89
CA HIS A 72 0.61 19.70 2.03
C HIS A 72 0.41 19.36 0.54
N VAL A 73 1.03 18.28 0.06
CA VAL A 73 0.82 17.79 -1.33
C VAL A 73 -0.64 17.41 -1.57
N TYR A 74 -1.31 16.81 -0.58
CA TYR A 74 -2.72 16.45 -0.67
C TYR A 74 -3.59 17.70 -0.79
N ASP A 75 -3.34 18.73 0.00
CA ASP A 75 -4.10 19.99 -0.01
C ASP A 75 -3.94 20.71 -1.34
N ILE A 76 -2.71 20.80 -1.88
CA ILE A 76 -2.47 21.42 -3.18
C ILE A 76 -3.24 20.68 -4.27
N VAL A 77 -3.17 19.34 -4.30
CA VAL A 77 -3.74 18.55 -5.38
C VAL A 77 -5.27 18.52 -5.33
N ASN A 78 -5.89 18.60 -4.14
CA ASN A 78 -7.35 18.52 -4.01
C ASN A 78 -8.04 19.88 -3.90
N HIS A 79 -7.41 20.85 -3.25
CA HIS A 79 -8.08 22.09 -2.85
C HIS A 79 -7.52 23.32 -3.57
N SER A 80 -6.19 23.46 -3.66
CA SER A 80 -5.59 24.69 -4.19
C SER A 80 -5.43 24.70 -5.71
N ASN A 81 -4.78 23.69 -6.27
CA ASN A 81 -4.46 23.62 -7.69
C ASN A 81 -4.41 22.17 -8.22
N PRO A 82 -5.57 21.59 -8.58
CA PRO A 82 -5.63 20.24 -9.15
C PRO A 82 -4.84 20.06 -10.45
N HIS A 83 -4.54 21.15 -11.16
CA HIS A 83 -3.85 21.14 -12.44
C HIS A 83 -2.34 21.33 -12.33
N ILE A 84 -1.77 21.45 -11.12
CA ILE A 84 -0.35 21.66 -10.89
C ILE A 84 0.53 20.63 -11.63
N LYS A 85 1.60 21.09 -12.29
CA LYS A 85 2.53 20.19 -12.98
C LYS A 85 3.43 19.49 -11.97
N MET A 86 3.92 18.32 -12.34
CA MET A 86 4.79 17.52 -11.47
C MET A 86 6.05 18.27 -11.02
N ARG A 87 6.67 19.06 -11.91
CA ARG A 87 7.84 19.88 -11.57
C ARG A 87 7.54 20.94 -10.52
N ASP A 88 6.40 21.60 -10.64
CA ASP A 88 5.99 22.64 -9.70
C ASP A 88 5.60 22.01 -8.35
N LEU A 89 4.89 20.87 -8.38
CA LEU A 89 4.55 20.10 -7.18
C LEU A 89 5.77 19.60 -6.41
N LEU A 90 6.86 19.25 -7.09
CA LEU A 90 8.12 18.90 -6.44
C LEU A 90 8.79 20.11 -5.76
N ARG A 91 8.69 21.28 -6.39
CA ARG A 91 9.22 22.53 -5.86
C ARG A 91 8.50 22.95 -4.56
N GLU A 92 7.20 22.71 -4.45
CA GLU A 92 6.43 22.95 -3.21
C GLU A 92 6.96 22.15 -2.02
N VAL A 93 7.66 21.04 -2.27
CA VAL A 93 8.29 20.21 -1.24
C VAL A 93 9.82 20.31 -1.28
N ASN A 94 10.34 21.44 -1.75
CA ASN A 94 11.78 21.74 -1.86
C ASN A 94 12.59 20.64 -2.55
N ASP A 95 12.01 19.98 -3.56
CA ASP A 95 12.65 18.87 -4.30
C ASP A 95 13.21 17.76 -3.39
N SER A 96 12.62 17.59 -2.20
CA SER A 96 13.03 16.61 -1.19
C SER A 96 12.95 15.16 -1.68
N CYS A 97 12.16 14.90 -2.73
CA CYS A 97 12.01 13.59 -3.34
C CYS A 97 12.13 13.67 -4.87
N LYS A 98 12.39 12.51 -5.50
CA LYS A 98 12.39 12.40 -6.97
C LYS A 98 10.96 12.33 -7.50
N GLU A 99 10.78 12.71 -8.77
CA GLU A 99 9.48 12.63 -9.47
C GLU A 99 8.77 11.28 -9.32
N ARG A 100 9.50 10.16 -9.43
CA ARG A 100 8.92 8.82 -9.27
C ARG A 100 8.31 8.60 -7.87
N CYS A 101 8.89 9.20 -6.83
CA CYS A 101 8.35 9.15 -5.48
C CYS A 101 7.01 9.90 -5.40
N MET A 102 6.95 11.11 -5.96
CA MET A 102 5.72 11.89 -6.04
C MET A 102 4.62 11.17 -6.85
N GLN A 103 4.97 10.56 -7.98
CA GLN A 103 4.04 9.74 -8.76
C GLN A 103 3.51 8.54 -7.95
N SER A 104 4.38 7.85 -7.20
CA SER A 104 3.98 6.74 -6.33
C SER A 104 3.07 7.22 -5.19
N LEU A 105 3.36 8.39 -4.62
CA LEU A 105 2.56 9.01 -3.58
C LEU A 105 1.15 9.33 -4.11
N LEU A 106 1.05 10.01 -5.25
CA LEU A 106 -0.25 10.32 -5.88
C LEU A 106 -1.05 9.05 -6.21
N ARG A 107 -0.38 7.97 -6.64
CA ARG A 107 -1.04 6.67 -6.85
C ARG A 107 -1.57 6.07 -5.55
N SER A 108 -0.82 6.17 -4.46
CA SER A 108 -1.27 5.68 -3.16
C SER A 108 -2.45 6.46 -2.58
N MET A 109 -2.71 7.66 -3.10
CA MET A 109 -3.87 8.50 -2.75
C MET A 109 -5.00 8.43 -3.79
N ASP A 110 -4.94 7.47 -4.72
CA ASP A 110 -5.86 7.32 -5.85
C ASP A 110 -6.00 8.57 -6.75
N LYS A 111 -5.00 9.45 -6.71
CA LYS A 111 -4.92 10.67 -7.53
C LYS A 111 -4.10 10.46 -8.80
N LYS A 112 -4.15 9.26 -9.38
CA LYS A 112 -3.54 9.03 -10.69
C LYS A 112 -4.23 9.99 -11.67
N LYS A 113 -3.49 11.01 -12.12
CA LYS A 113 -4.02 11.99 -13.07
C LYS A 113 -4.62 11.25 -14.26
N TRP A 114 -5.91 11.44 -14.46
CA TRP A 114 -6.55 11.18 -15.74
C TRP A 114 -5.80 12.01 -16.77
N LEU A 115 -5.51 11.44 -17.95
CA LEU A 115 -4.92 12.20 -19.04
C LEU A 115 -5.80 13.43 -19.26
N GLN A 116 -5.26 14.61 -18.95
CA GLN A 116 -5.95 15.86 -19.22
C GLN A 116 -6.00 16.01 -20.74
N LYS A 117 -7.06 15.44 -21.34
CA LYS A 117 -7.35 15.60 -22.76
C LYS A 117 -7.62 17.09 -22.99
N LYS A 118 -7.07 17.65 -24.06
CA LYS A 118 -7.44 18.98 -24.54
C LYS A 118 -8.91 18.95 -24.92
N ARG A 119 -9.80 19.23 -23.98
CA ARG A 119 -11.24 19.38 -24.26
C ARG A 119 -11.47 20.79 -24.79
N PRO A 120 -12.25 20.97 -25.86
CA PRO A 120 -12.63 22.29 -26.32
C PRO A 120 -13.42 23.00 -25.21
N PHE A 121 -13.25 24.32 -25.10
CA PHE A 121 -14.00 25.14 -24.16
C PHE A 121 -15.50 25.07 -24.48
N ILE A 122 -16.30 24.67 -23.50
CA ILE A 122 -17.76 24.57 -23.64
C ILE A 122 -18.34 25.88 -23.11
N THR A 123 -18.90 26.70 -24.01
CA THR A 123 -19.67 27.88 -23.61
C THR A 123 -21.00 27.44 -22.99
N PRO A 124 -21.65 28.29 -22.18
CA PRO A 124 -22.96 27.96 -21.60
C PRO A 124 -24.00 27.56 -22.67
N ALA A 125 -24.00 28.23 -23.83
CA ALA A 125 -24.88 27.89 -24.96
C ALA A 125 -24.59 26.50 -25.56
N HIS A 126 -23.32 26.09 -25.62
CA HIS A 126 -22.98 24.72 -26.04
C HIS A 126 -23.44 23.69 -25.02
N ALA A 127 -23.38 24.02 -23.72
CA ALA A 127 -23.82 23.12 -22.66
C ALA A 127 -25.33 22.88 -22.69
N THR A 128 -26.13 23.93 -22.88
CA THR A 128 -27.59 23.84 -22.99
C THR A 128 -28.00 23.02 -24.22
N ALA A 129 -27.44 23.34 -25.40
CA ALA A 129 -27.75 22.59 -26.63
C ALA A 129 -27.38 21.10 -26.52
N ARG A 130 -26.27 20.77 -25.85
CA ARG A 130 -25.87 19.38 -25.59
C ARG A 130 -26.84 18.68 -24.64
N LEU A 131 -27.29 19.36 -23.59
CA LEU A 131 -28.26 18.80 -22.65
C LEU A 131 -29.60 18.53 -23.33
N GLU A 132 -30.12 19.50 -24.09
CA GLU A 132 -31.36 19.34 -24.86
C GLU A 132 -31.28 18.18 -25.86
N CYS A 133 -30.15 18.05 -26.55
CA CYS A 133 -29.90 16.92 -27.45
C CYS A 133 -29.91 15.58 -26.70
N ALA A 134 -29.20 15.50 -25.56
CA ALA A 134 -29.16 14.29 -24.75
C ALA A 134 -30.55 13.88 -24.21
N ILE A 135 -31.34 14.85 -23.75
CA ILE A 135 -32.72 14.60 -23.30
C ILE A 135 -33.59 14.13 -24.47
N ARG A 136 -33.51 14.79 -25.62
CA ARG A 136 -34.29 14.45 -26.82
C ARG A 136 -34.01 13.03 -27.32
N HIS A 137 -32.76 12.59 -27.26
CA HIS A 137 -32.32 11.27 -27.73
C HIS A 137 -32.11 10.26 -26.59
N GLN A 138 -32.65 10.51 -25.39
CA GLN A 138 -32.47 9.63 -24.24
C GLN A 138 -33.03 8.22 -24.45
N ALA A 139 -34.09 8.10 -25.26
CA ALA A 139 -34.72 6.81 -25.60
C ALA A 139 -34.12 6.14 -26.86
N TYR A 140 -33.08 6.73 -27.47
CA TYR A 140 -32.48 6.16 -28.68
C TYR A 140 -31.70 4.89 -28.33
N THR A 141 -32.07 3.75 -28.92
CA THR A 141 -31.34 2.49 -28.85
C THR A 141 -30.97 2.04 -30.26
N LEU A 142 -29.80 1.42 -30.43
CA LEU A 142 -29.20 1.15 -31.74
C LEU A 142 -29.87 0.00 -32.54
N ASN A 143 -31.00 -0.51 -32.05
CA ASN A 143 -31.66 -1.74 -32.52
C ASN A 143 -33.00 -1.49 -33.25
N ASP A 144 -33.35 -0.25 -33.55
CA ASP A 144 -34.45 0.12 -34.48
C ASP A 144 -33.89 0.58 -35.83
#